data_AF-A0A534ZCM0-F1
#
_entry.id   AF-A0A534ZCM0-F1
#
_cell.length_a   1.000
_cell.length_b   1.000
_cell.length_c   1.000
_cell.angle_alpha   90.00
_cell.angle_beta   90.00
_cell.angle_gamma   90.00
#
_symmetry.space_group_name_H-M   'P 1'
#
loop_
_entity.id
_entity.type
_entity.pdbx_description
1 polymer ?
#
loop_
_entity_poly.entity_id
_entity_poly.type
_entity_poly.pdbx_seq_one_letter_code
_entity_poly.pdbx_strand_id
1 'polypeptide(L)'
;MLAYVFFHHPAQGAELRSYEEGLRRFHVALADEKPAGFMSSSTYRIEGAYSDWYLLENSAALDPLNLAAVSGQAQAVHSVVANMATDFAGKLFTLVAGQLESHDFEIRFSKPAGTSYRDLYERLKPWIGREGVSLWRRMMVLGPAPEFCLLSPIDLALPLEMSPRTYSCDVV
;
A
#
# COMPACT_ATOMS: atom_id res chain seq x y z
N MET A 1 -10.42 8.59 4.37
CA MET A 1 -9.75 7.71 3.39
C MET A 1 -8.74 6.84 4.10
N LEU A 2 -8.84 5.54 3.85
CA LEU A 2 -7.92 4.51 4.30
C LEU A 2 -7.23 3.86 3.09
N ALA A 3 -6.14 3.15 3.35
CA ALA A 3 -5.53 2.24 2.39
C ALA A 3 -5.35 0.87 3.06
N TYR A 4 -5.94 -0.17 2.48
CA TYR A 4 -5.50 -1.54 2.74
C TYR A 4 -4.30 -1.79 1.84
N VAL A 5 -3.17 -2.16 2.44
CA VAL A 5 -1.93 -2.42 1.71
C VAL A 5 -1.57 -3.89 1.90
N PHE A 6 -1.47 -4.61 0.80
CA PHE A 6 -1.18 -6.04 0.78
C PHE A 6 0.19 -6.25 0.14
N PHE A 7 1.15 -6.67 0.96
CA PHE A 7 2.49 -7.02 0.52
C PHE A 7 2.56 -8.51 0.24
N HIS A 8 3.23 -8.91 -0.84
CA HIS A 8 3.40 -10.31 -1.21
C HIS A 8 4.62 -10.52 -2.11
N HIS A 9 5.08 -11.77 -2.17
CA HIS A 9 6.11 -12.20 -3.10
C HIS A 9 5.52 -13.17 -4.12
N PRO A 10 6.03 -13.18 -5.37
CA PRO A 10 5.79 -14.30 -6.26
C PRO A 10 6.46 -15.56 -5.68
N ALA A 11 5.77 -16.70 -5.75
CA ALA A 11 6.30 -17.99 -5.34
C ALA A 11 7.52 -18.39 -6.18
N GLN A 12 8.38 -19.24 -5.62
CA GLN A 12 9.56 -19.73 -6.34
C GLN A 12 9.14 -20.44 -7.64
N GLY A 13 9.71 -20.00 -8.77
CA GLY A 13 9.41 -20.56 -10.10
C GLY A 13 8.19 -19.97 -10.79
N ALA A 14 7.46 -19.04 -10.15
CA ALA A 14 6.42 -18.26 -10.81
C ALA A 14 7.04 -17.41 -11.93
N GLU A 15 6.42 -17.42 -13.12
CA GLU A 15 6.84 -16.54 -14.21
C GLU A 15 6.34 -15.11 -13.93
N LEU A 16 7.27 -14.17 -13.77
CA LEU A 16 6.95 -12.79 -13.38
C LEU A 16 5.96 -12.10 -14.31
N ARG A 17 6.08 -12.28 -15.63
CA ARG A 17 5.15 -11.65 -16.59
C ARG A 17 3.72 -12.15 -16.41
N SER A 18 3.55 -13.46 -16.23
CA SER A 18 2.24 -14.06 -15.97
C SER A 18 1.69 -13.61 -14.61
N TYR A 19 2.56 -13.45 -13.61
CA TYR A 19 2.18 -12.93 -12.30
C TYR A 19 1.67 -11.48 -12.38
N GLU A 20 2.45 -10.59 -12.98
CA GLU A 20 2.12 -9.17 -13.18
C GLU A 20 0.86 -8.98 -14.05
N GLU A 21 0.68 -9.80 -15.09
CA GLU A 21 -0.56 -9.83 -15.87
C GLU A 21 -1.78 -10.22 -15.02
N GLY A 22 -1.61 -11.22 -14.14
CA GLY A 22 -2.63 -11.63 -13.19
C GLY A 22 -3.01 -10.50 -12.22
N LEU A 23 -2.01 -9.80 -11.67
CA LEU A 23 -2.22 -8.63 -10.80
C LEU A 23 -3.01 -7.53 -11.53
N ARG A 24 -2.57 -7.13 -12.73
CA ARG A 24 -3.29 -6.11 -13.52
C ARG A 24 -4.74 -6.51 -13.78
N ARG A 25 -5.00 -7.76 -14.19
CA ARG A 25 -6.37 -8.24 -14.40
C ARG A 25 -7.20 -8.24 -13.12
N PHE A 26 -6.61 -8.58 -11.98
CA PHE A 26 -7.30 -8.57 -10.70
C PHE A 26 -7.70 -7.15 -10.29
N HIS A 27 -6.80 -6.19 -10.43
CA HIS A 27 -7.07 -4.78 -10.15
C HIS A 27 -8.15 -4.21 -11.08
N VAL A 28 -8.13 -4.57 -12.37
CA VAL A 28 -9.21 -4.20 -13.32
C VAL A 28 -10.55 -4.82 -12.91
N ALA A 29 -10.58 -6.11 -12.57
CA ALA A 29 -11.81 -6.79 -12.16
C ALA A 29 -12.45 -6.14 -10.90
N LEU A 30 -11.63 -5.76 -9.91
CA LEU A 30 -12.11 -5.02 -8.73
C LEU A 30 -12.65 -3.63 -9.09
N ALA A 31 -11.97 -2.92 -10.00
CA ALA A 31 -12.43 -1.61 -10.46
C ALA A 31 -13.74 -1.66 -11.24
N ASP A 32 -13.99 -2.76 -11.96
CA ASP A 32 -15.24 -3.00 -12.68
C ASP A 32 -16.39 -3.41 -11.74
N GLU A 33 -16.12 -4.27 -10.75
CA GLU A 33 -17.12 -4.72 -9.78
C GLU A 33 -17.58 -3.59 -8.83
N LYS A 34 -16.70 -2.62 -8.55
CA LYS A 34 -16.93 -1.46 -7.67
C LYS A 34 -17.53 -1.84 -6.31
N PRO A 35 -16.80 -2.60 -5.48
CA PRO A 35 -17.27 -2.95 -4.14
C PRO A 35 -17.64 -1.69 -3.34
N ALA A 36 -18.65 -1.79 -2.46
CA ALA A 36 -19.10 -0.64 -1.70
C ALA A 36 -17.95 -0.03 -0.86
N GLY A 37 -17.70 1.27 -1.06
CA GLY A 37 -16.63 2.02 -0.38
C GLY A 37 -15.21 1.80 -0.93
N PHE A 38 -15.04 0.99 -1.99
CA PHE A 38 -13.81 0.90 -2.76
C PHE A 38 -13.67 2.13 -3.67
N MET A 39 -12.51 2.79 -3.62
CA MET A 39 -12.24 4.01 -4.39
C MET A 39 -11.39 3.71 -5.62
N SER A 40 -10.24 3.05 -5.42
CA SER A 40 -9.30 2.68 -6.48
C SER A 40 -8.26 1.71 -5.94
N SER A 41 -7.43 1.14 -6.83
CA SER A 41 -6.28 0.36 -6.43
C SER A 41 -5.12 0.51 -7.40
N SER A 42 -3.91 0.23 -6.90
CA SER A 42 -2.67 0.19 -7.68
C SER A 42 -1.75 -0.88 -7.13
N THR A 43 -0.86 -1.39 -7.96
CA THR A 43 0.15 -2.39 -7.59
C THR A 43 1.53 -1.89 -7.99
N TYR A 44 2.50 -2.05 -7.09
CA TYR A 44 3.88 -1.61 -7.30
C TYR A 44 4.84 -2.73 -7.01
N ARG A 45 5.84 -2.90 -7.87
CA ARG A 45 6.99 -3.76 -7.63
C ARG A 45 7.97 -3.05 -6.69
N ILE A 46 8.41 -3.76 -5.66
CA ILE A 46 9.24 -3.24 -4.57
C ILE A 46 10.24 -4.31 -4.10
N GLU A 47 11.54 -4.12 -4.36
CA GLU A 47 12.63 -5.06 -3.97
C GLU A 47 12.36 -6.56 -4.28
N GLY A 48 11.75 -6.86 -5.43
CA GLY A 48 11.42 -8.25 -5.83
C GLY A 48 10.12 -8.80 -5.24
N ALA A 49 9.41 -7.98 -4.45
CA ALA A 49 8.07 -8.19 -3.96
C ALA A 49 7.09 -7.21 -4.63
N TYR A 50 5.84 -7.22 -4.18
CA TYR A 50 4.80 -6.30 -4.63
C TYR A 50 4.05 -5.69 -3.44
N SER A 51 3.53 -4.49 -3.66
CA SER A 51 2.75 -3.70 -2.71
C SER A 51 1.46 -3.28 -3.41
N ASP A 52 0.36 -3.97 -3.10
CA ASP A 52 -0.96 -3.63 -3.63
C ASP A 52 -1.63 -2.66 -2.68
N TRP A 53 -1.99 -1.48 -3.18
CA TRP A 53 -2.70 -0.44 -2.45
C TRP A 53 -4.16 -0.43 -2.88
N TYR A 54 -5.07 -0.59 -1.92
CA TYR A 54 -6.52 -0.48 -2.12
C TYR A 54 -7.05 0.70 -1.32
N LEU A 55 -7.47 1.76 -2.01
CA LEU A 55 -8.04 2.94 -1.38
C LEU A 55 -9.51 2.71 -1.02
N LEU A 56 -9.83 3.05 0.22
CA LEU A 56 -11.13 2.82 0.82
C LEU A 56 -11.67 4.11 1.46
N GLU A 57 -12.98 4.29 1.41
CA GLU A 57 -13.62 5.41 2.11
C GLU A 57 -13.37 5.34 3.63
N ASN A 58 -13.58 4.15 4.20
CA ASN A 58 -13.45 3.85 5.62
C ASN A 58 -13.29 2.33 5.85
N SER A 59 -13.17 1.90 7.12
CA SER A 59 -12.88 0.50 7.46
C SER A 59 -14.04 -0.46 7.22
N ALA A 60 -15.29 0.02 7.11
CA ALA A 60 -16.44 -0.83 6.80
C ALA A 60 -16.40 -1.36 5.35
N ALA A 61 -15.61 -0.74 4.46
CA ALA A 61 -15.41 -1.19 3.09
C ALA A 61 -14.52 -2.45 2.97
N LEU A 62 -13.89 -2.89 4.06
CA LEU A 62 -13.05 -4.10 4.05
C LEU A 62 -13.86 -5.37 3.79
N ASP A 63 -15.06 -5.50 4.36
CA ASP A 63 -15.90 -6.69 4.18
C ASP A 63 -16.40 -6.81 2.72
N PRO A 64 -16.98 -5.76 2.09
CA PRO A 64 -17.31 -5.78 0.67
C PRO A 64 -16.12 -6.03 -0.24
N LEU A 65 -14.97 -5.40 0.04
CA LEU A 65 -13.74 -5.62 -0.75
C LEU A 65 -13.30 -7.08 -0.69
N ASN A 66 -13.26 -7.68 0.51
CA ASN A 66 -12.88 -9.08 0.68
C ASN A 66 -13.84 -10.01 -0.06
N LEU A 67 -15.16 -9.78 0.07
CA LEU A 67 -16.16 -10.58 -0.62
C LEU A 67 -15.96 -10.50 -2.14
N ALA A 68 -15.79 -9.31 -2.69
CA ALA A 68 -15.54 -9.12 -4.13
C ALA A 68 -14.24 -9.79 -4.58
N ALA A 69 -13.17 -9.75 -3.77
CA ALA A 69 -11.90 -10.37 -4.11
C ALA A 69 -11.99 -11.91 -4.23
N VAL A 70 -12.73 -12.56 -3.33
CA VAL A 70 -12.75 -14.04 -3.22
C VAL A 70 -13.99 -14.70 -3.82
N SER A 71 -14.94 -13.92 -4.30
CA SER A 71 -16.18 -14.40 -4.92
C SER A 71 -16.49 -13.64 -6.23
N GLY A 72 -17.59 -13.97 -6.89
CA GLY A 72 -18.04 -13.20 -8.06
C GLY A 72 -17.09 -13.25 -9.26
N GLN A 73 -16.94 -12.12 -9.94
CA GLN A 73 -16.20 -12.03 -11.21
C GLN A 73 -14.68 -12.06 -11.00
N ALA A 74 -14.20 -11.53 -9.88
CA ALA A 74 -12.77 -11.47 -9.59
C ALA A 74 -12.22 -12.82 -9.08
N GLN A 75 -13.06 -13.74 -8.58
CA GLN A 75 -12.61 -14.99 -7.95
C GLN A 75 -11.64 -15.80 -8.81
N ALA A 76 -11.93 -15.99 -10.10
CA ALA A 76 -11.09 -16.78 -10.99
C ALA A 76 -9.72 -16.14 -11.17
N VAL A 77 -9.68 -14.81 -11.33
CA VAL A 77 -8.44 -14.04 -11.52
C VAL A 77 -7.65 -13.96 -10.22
N HIS A 78 -8.32 -13.69 -9.10
CA HIS A 78 -7.75 -13.74 -7.75
C HIS A 78 -7.09 -15.09 -7.47
N SER A 79 -7.77 -16.19 -7.79
CA SER A 79 -7.25 -17.54 -7.53
C SER A 79 -5.97 -17.83 -8.32
N VAL A 80 -5.82 -17.30 -9.54
CA VAL A 80 -4.59 -17.47 -10.33
C VAL A 80 -3.41 -16.80 -9.62
N VAL A 81 -3.55 -15.53 -9.22
CA VAL A 81 -2.49 -14.79 -8.53
C VAL A 81 -2.21 -15.36 -7.15
N ALA A 82 -3.26 -15.68 -6.37
CA ALA A 82 -3.13 -16.22 -5.02
C ALA A 82 -2.35 -17.55 -5.00
N ASN A 83 -2.52 -18.41 -6.01
CA ASN A 83 -1.77 -19.66 -6.14
C ASN A 83 -0.30 -19.45 -6.56
N MET A 84 0.04 -18.26 -7.08
CA MET A 84 1.39 -17.87 -7.46
C MET A 84 2.07 -16.97 -6.43
N ALA A 85 1.41 -16.66 -5.31
CA ALA A 85 1.90 -15.76 -4.29
C ALA A 85 2.38 -16.51 -3.03
N THR A 86 3.35 -15.93 -2.32
CA THR A 86 3.86 -16.39 -1.03
C THR A 86 4.19 -15.19 -0.13
N ASP A 87 4.54 -15.45 1.13
CA ASP A 87 5.09 -14.47 2.09
C ASP A 87 4.31 -13.15 2.12
N PHE A 88 3.00 -13.27 2.34
CA PHE A 88 2.07 -12.15 2.28
C PHE A 88 1.78 -11.54 3.66
N ALA A 89 1.54 -10.23 3.66
CA ALA A 89 1.15 -9.49 4.86
C ALA A 89 0.27 -8.28 4.51
N GLY A 90 -0.86 -8.16 5.21
CA GLY A 90 -1.75 -7.00 5.10
C GLY A 90 -1.48 -5.94 6.17
N LYS A 91 -1.69 -4.67 5.81
CA LYS A 91 -1.66 -3.51 6.72
C LYS A 91 -2.84 -2.59 6.41
N LEU A 92 -3.35 -1.89 7.42
CA LEU A 92 -4.35 -0.83 7.23
C LEU A 92 -3.75 0.52 7.60
N PHE A 93 -3.79 1.47 6.67
CA PHE A 93 -3.30 2.84 6.86
C PHE A 93 -4.45 3.85 6.82
N THR A 94 -4.31 4.93 7.58
CA THR A 94 -5.08 6.16 7.42
C THR A 94 -4.21 7.21 6.76
N LEU A 95 -4.79 7.98 5.83
CA LEU A 95 -4.15 9.18 5.31
C LEU A 95 -4.07 10.23 6.43
N VAL A 96 -2.88 10.84 6.60
CA VAL A 96 -2.62 11.91 7.57
C VAL A 96 -2.47 13.26 6.87
N ALA A 97 -1.76 13.30 5.74
CA ALA A 97 -1.52 14.50 4.96
C ALA A 97 -1.23 14.17 3.49
N GLY A 98 -1.49 15.14 2.59
CA GLY A 98 -1.34 14.96 1.14
C GLY A 98 -2.51 14.20 0.53
N GLN A 99 -2.30 13.67 -0.68
CA GLN A 99 -3.25 12.83 -1.42
C GLN A 99 -2.47 11.68 -2.08
N LEU A 100 -3.11 10.52 -2.28
CA LEU A 100 -2.45 9.44 -3.03
C LEU A 100 -2.39 9.83 -4.51
N GLU A 101 -1.18 9.90 -5.03
CA GLU A 101 -0.91 9.96 -6.46
C GLU A 101 0.02 8.79 -6.83
N SER A 102 0.35 8.67 -8.11
CA SER A 102 1.47 7.81 -8.51
C SER A 102 2.73 8.24 -7.76
N HIS A 103 3.48 7.28 -7.25
CA HIS A 103 4.69 7.51 -6.49
C HIS A 103 5.79 6.56 -6.95
N ASP A 104 7.01 7.04 -6.90
CA ASP A 104 8.20 6.28 -7.30
C ASP A 104 8.95 5.76 -6.07
N PHE A 105 8.61 6.26 -4.87
CA PHE A 105 9.24 5.90 -3.62
C PHE A 105 8.24 5.68 -2.49
N GLU A 106 8.42 4.56 -1.77
CA GLU A 106 7.83 4.30 -0.46
C GLU A 106 8.90 4.47 0.61
N ILE A 107 8.74 5.43 1.53
CA ILE A 107 9.65 5.63 2.66
C ILE A 107 8.95 5.21 3.95
N ARG A 108 9.33 4.05 4.47
CA ARG A 108 8.71 3.46 5.65
C ARG A 108 9.54 3.78 6.89
N PHE A 109 8.90 4.27 7.95
CA PHE A 109 9.61 4.73 9.15
C PHE A 109 8.77 4.58 10.42
N SER A 110 9.42 4.76 11.58
CA SER A 110 8.77 4.69 12.89
C SER A 110 8.86 6.03 13.60
N LYS A 111 7.86 6.32 14.44
CA LYS A 111 7.93 7.50 15.32
C LYS A 111 9.06 7.31 16.33
N PRO A 112 9.98 8.28 16.48
CA PRO A 112 11.02 8.20 17.49
C PRO A 112 10.43 8.04 18.89
N ALA A 113 11.13 7.31 19.76
CA ALA A 113 10.73 7.13 21.15
C ALA A 113 10.59 8.48 21.86
N GLY A 114 9.59 8.61 22.74
CA GLY A 114 9.32 9.86 23.47
C GLY A 114 8.73 11.01 22.63
N THR A 115 8.57 10.86 21.31
CA THR A 115 7.99 11.89 20.45
C THR A 115 6.46 11.76 20.40
N SER A 116 5.72 12.86 20.58
CA SER A 116 4.27 12.90 20.39
C SER A 116 3.92 12.90 18.89
N TYR A 117 2.70 12.49 18.53
CA TYR A 117 2.26 12.59 17.12
C TYR A 117 2.27 14.02 16.61
N ARG A 118 1.86 14.99 17.44
CA ARG A 118 1.87 16.42 17.08
C ARG A 118 3.28 16.86 16.71
N ASP A 119 4.26 16.57 17.55
CA ASP A 119 5.64 17.02 17.32
C ASP A 119 6.25 16.29 16.12
N LEU A 120 5.90 15.01 15.89
CA LEU A 120 6.29 14.30 14.67
C LEU A 120 5.73 14.99 13.42
N TYR A 121 4.44 15.32 13.40
CA TYR A 121 3.80 15.96 12.24
C TYR A 121 4.36 17.35 11.98
N GLU A 122 4.62 18.14 13.02
CA GLU A 122 5.32 19.42 12.90
C GLU A 122 6.70 19.26 12.23
N ARG A 123 7.46 18.24 12.65
CA ARG A 123 8.76 17.93 12.04
C ARG A 123 8.65 17.47 10.60
N LEU A 124 7.56 16.80 10.20
CA LEU A 124 7.37 16.28 8.85
C LEU A 124 6.87 17.33 7.83
N LYS A 125 6.45 18.53 8.29
CA LYS A 125 5.99 19.64 7.44
C LYS A 125 6.86 19.95 6.22
N PRO A 126 8.21 19.93 6.30
CA PRO A 126 9.07 20.22 5.14
C PRO A 126 8.93 19.25 3.96
N TRP A 127 8.36 18.06 4.19
CA TRP A 127 8.14 17.04 3.16
C TRP A 127 6.67 16.92 2.76
N ILE A 128 5.75 16.86 3.73
CA ILE A 128 4.32 16.60 3.45
C ILE A 128 3.59 17.75 2.74
N GLY A 129 4.20 18.95 2.68
CA GLY A 129 3.68 20.07 1.91
C GLY A 129 4.13 20.10 0.44
N ARG A 130 4.97 19.14 0.02
CA ARG A 130 5.43 19.03 -1.37
C ARG A 130 4.37 18.34 -2.23
N GLU A 131 4.28 18.76 -3.47
CA GLU A 131 3.40 18.14 -4.47
C GLU A 131 3.76 16.65 -4.67
N GLY A 132 2.73 15.81 -4.82
CA GLY A 132 2.88 14.35 -4.95
C GLY A 132 3.28 13.61 -3.67
N VAL A 133 3.49 14.30 -2.54
CA VAL A 133 3.86 13.65 -1.27
C VAL A 133 2.63 13.37 -0.41
N SER A 134 2.52 12.15 0.11
CA SER A 134 1.49 11.81 1.10
C SER A 134 2.05 11.05 2.29
N LEU A 135 1.47 11.30 3.46
CA LEU A 135 1.81 10.66 4.72
C LEU A 135 0.68 9.74 5.18
N TRP A 136 1.05 8.49 5.45
CA TRP A 136 0.16 7.43 5.90
C TRP A 136 0.59 6.90 7.26
N ARG A 137 -0.38 6.65 8.13
CA ARG A 137 -0.15 6.06 9.47
C ARG A 137 -0.93 4.77 9.64
N ARG A 138 -0.26 3.71 10.08
CA ARG A 138 -0.88 2.41 10.32
C ARG A 138 -1.93 2.50 11.42
N MET A 139 -3.06 1.82 11.24
CA MET A 139 -4.15 1.74 12.22
C MET A 139 -4.00 0.52 13.13
N MET A 140 -4.31 0.69 14.41
CA MET A 140 -4.59 -0.40 15.38
C MET A 140 -3.54 -1.54 15.48
N VAL A 141 -2.27 -1.26 15.24
CA VAL A 141 -1.21 -2.30 15.15
C VAL A 141 -1.52 -3.39 14.11
N LEU A 142 -2.44 -3.13 13.17
CA LEU A 142 -2.87 -4.07 12.14
C LEU A 142 -1.80 -4.16 11.04
N GLY A 143 -1.01 -5.24 11.11
CA GLY A 143 0.05 -5.58 10.17
C GLY A 143 1.46 -5.22 10.65
N PRO A 144 2.52 -5.71 9.97
CA PRO A 144 3.89 -5.60 10.45
C PRO A 144 4.43 -4.15 10.43
N ALA A 145 5.52 -3.90 11.15
CA ALA A 145 6.24 -2.63 11.12
C ALA A 145 6.72 -2.28 9.68
N PRO A 146 6.96 -0.99 9.34
CA PRO A 146 6.93 0.23 10.19
C PRO A 146 5.54 0.86 10.43
N GLU A 147 5.47 1.89 11.28
CA GLU A 147 4.24 2.60 11.67
C GLU A 147 3.76 3.62 10.62
N PHE A 148 4.69 4.25 9.91
CA PHE A 148 4.40 5.28 8.92
C PHE A 148 4.94 4.88 7.54
N CYS A 149 4.26 5.39 6.52
CA CYS A 149 4.73 5.37 5.13
C CYS A 149 4.59 6.78 4.54
N LEU A 150 5.66 7.31 3.99
CA LEU A 150 5.67 8.52 3.19
C LEU A 150 5.81 8.11 1.72
N LEU A 151 4.84 8.46 0.90
CA LEU A 151 4.88 8.24 -0.55
C LEU A 151 5.38 9.50 -1.23
N SER A 152 6.23 9.36 -2.24
CA SER A 152 6.87 10.50 -2.90
C SER A 152 7.27 10.18 -4.34
N PRO A 153 7.22 11.15 -5.27
CA PRO A 153 7.77 11.01 -6.62
C PRO A 153 9.31 11.11 -6.64
N ILE A 154 9.94 11.52 -5.53
CA ILE A 154 11.39 11.66 -5.43
C ILE A 154 11.91 10.97 -4.16
N ASP A 155 13.18 10.56 -4.19
CA ASP A 155 13.86 10.06 -3.00
C ASP A 155 14.02 11.19 -1.97
N LEU A 156 13.43 11.00 -0.78
CA LEU A 156 13.47 11.96 0.32
C LEU A 156 14.25 11.37 1.48
N ALA A 157 15.31 12.07 1.88
CA ALA A 157 16.05 11.74 3.09
C ALA A 157 15.28 12.21 4.34
N LEU A 158 14.78 11.24 5.13
CA LEU A 158 14.25 11.49 6.47
C LEU A 158 15.34 11.39 7.54
N PRO A 159 15.18 12.04 8.71
CA PRO A 159 16.13 11.95 9.81
C PRO A 159 16.34 10.50 10.31
N LEU A 160 17.59 10.14 10.59
CA LEU A 160 17.99 8.76 10.94
C LEU A 160 17.33 8.22 12.21
N GLU A 161 16.98 9.07 13.16
CA GLU A 161 16.26 8.71 14.39
C GLU A 161 14.85 8.15 14.12
N MET A 162 14.29 8.37 12.92
CA MET A 162 13.04 7.75 12.48
C MET A 162 13.26 6.33 11.91
N SER A 163 14.52 5.90 11.79
CA SER A 163 14.95 4.64 11.16
C SER A 163 14.29 4.42 9.79
N PRO A 164 14.39 5.39 8.85
CA PRO A 164 13.72 5.30 7.57
C PRO A 164 14.31 4.17 6.72
N ARG A 165 13.44 3.51 5.96
CA ARG A 165 13.80 2.63 4.85
C ARG A 165 13.08 3.11 3.61
N THR A 166 13.86 3.47 2.59
CA THR A 166 13.35 3.90 1.30
C THR A 166 13.34 2.72 0.35
N TYR A 167 12.26 2.59 -0.40
CA TYR A 167 12.10 1.61 -1.45
C TYR A 167 11.71 2.32 -2.74
N SER A 168 12.36 1.97 -3.84
CA SER A 168 11.89 2.35 -5.17
C SER A 168 10.71 1.48 -5.60
N CYS A 169 9.75 2.10 -6.26
CA CYS A 169 8.50 1.51 -6.67
C CYS A 169 8.33 1.67 -8.18
N ASP A 170 8.12 0.55 -8.87
CA ASP A 170 7.71 0.56 -10.27
C ASP A 170 6.24 0.17 -10.34
N VAL A 171 5.40 0.97 -11.01
CA VAL A 171 4.01 0.58 -11.27
C VAL A 171 3.96 -0.65 -12.19
N VAL A 172 3.03 -1.56 -11.90
CA VAL A 172 2.87 -2.86 -12.59
C VAL A 172 1.62 -2.90 -13.45
#